data_AF-A0ABD3Q916-F1
#
_entry.id   AF-A0ABD3Q916-F1
#
_cell.length_a   1.000
_cell.length_b   1.000
_cell.length_c   1.000
_cell.angle_alpha   90.00
_cell.angle_beta   90.00
_cell.angle_gamma   90.00
#
_symmetry.space_group_name_H-M   'P 1'
#
loop_
_entity.id
_entity.type
_entity.pdbx_description
1 polymer ?
#
loop_
_entity_poly.entity_id
_entity_poly.type
_entity_poly.pdbx_seq_one_letter_code
_entity_poly.pdbx_strand_id
1 'polypeptide(L)'
;MDLRKVEQDLEKISSDWKALRRQRPRFDGCVAGPSTAAPDAACIITGQELFSLMPSWRELMSKVNDDELFPSEDDGCLDDGEVDPGFDRAYVANSENGTTDETTNFIDSEFGMCLGTSPTNADVDVANANVPNAVVDNGKQSIWEKYASKNTAKSKVTEPVAATAYRSENNADVYDPEEEEPMRVEDASPETILAGLESLHERIAALGPKIDKFNTKLRERDPITKKPRYGEKTIPRVKAVIRTFRALEKVAAVLFNDSDTVPSVVSALRSQIQQHTEQLNATKQAQRSQEQLEAELLVKERILAEERASQLRLLEEQRKRDEERELARRAEEARMRRLEEEQAAVDAERRADLELLALVPTSGVDGVREQIGRMREALKDDRASLDVALGSLYTLFEQIVRKPEEVNFRRVRRNHPKFMEDIGRHVGGREVLIAAGFKLEKLDGVPCFFSAEPHIESDMDGWSEWFDTLKKTLAVIEEEMFK
;
A
#
# COMPACT_ATOMS: atom_id res chain seq x y z
N MET A 1 -45.36 -40.84 -44.63
CA MET A 1 -44.26 -39.88 -44.41
C MET A 1 -43.29 -40.34 -43.33
N ASP A 2 -43.71 -41.20 -42.40
CA ASP A 2 -42.90 -41.58 -41.23
C ASP A 2 -41.59 -42.32 -41.54
N LEU A 3 -41.56 -43.18 -42.57
CA LEU A 3 -40.36 -43.97 -42.89
C LEU A 3 -39.16 -43.10 -43.26
N ARG A 4 -39.36 -42.08 -44.11
CA ARG A 4 -38.28 -41.19 -44.55
C ARG A 4 -37.71 -40.36 -43.40
N LYS A 5 -38.55 -39.96 -42.45
CA LYS A 5 -38.12 -39.22 -41.26
C LYS A 5 -37.26 -40.10 -40.36
N VAL A 6 -37.66 -41.36 -40.15
CA VAL A 6 -36.88 -42.32 -39.36
C VAL A 6 -35.55 -42.68 -40.04
N GLU A 7 -35.52 -42.81 -41.36
CA GLU A 7 -34.27 -42.98 -42.12
C GLU A 7 -33.31 -41.80 -41.87
N GLN A 8 -33.80 -40.56 -42.00
CA GLN A 8 -32.99 -39.36 -41.75
C GLN A 8 -32.50 -39.26 -40.30
N ASP A 9 -33.36 -39.59 -39.33
CA ASP A 9 -32.98 -39.57 -37.91
C ASP A 9 -31.88 -40.61 -37.63
N LEU A 10 -31.97 -41.81 -38.22
CA LEU A 10 -30.95 -42.87 -38.10
C LEU A 10 -29.64 -42.52 -38.81
N GLU A 11 -29.69 -41.92 -39.99
CA GLU A 11 -28.51 -41.42 -40.69
C GLU A 11 -27.80 -40.37 -39.84
N LYS A 12 -28.56 -39.45 -39.25
CA LYS A 12 -28.01 -38.43 -38.35
C LYS A 12 -27.38 -39.07 -37.10
N ILE A 13 -28.06 -40.01 -36.44
CA ILE A 13 -27.51 -40.72 -35.27
C ILE A 13 -26.23 -41.48 -35.64
N SER A 14 -26.21 -42.14 -36.80
CA SER A 14 -25.01 -42.85 -37.30
C SER A 14 -23.85 -41.90 -37.58
N SER A 15 -24.14 -40.71 -38.13
CA SER A 15 -23.14 -39.66 -38.33
C SER A 15 -22.60 -39.13 -36.99
N ASP A 16 -23.48 -38.86 -36.04
CA ASP A 16 -23.11 -38.37 -34.70
C ASP A 16 -22.28 -39.41 -33.95
N TRP A 17 -22.61 -40.70 -34.07
CA TRP A 17 -21.80 -41.82 -33.57
C TRP A 17 -20.37 -41.81 -34.13
N LYS A 18 -20.24 -41.67 -35.45
CA LYS A 18 -18.93 -41.61 -36.13
C LYS A 18 -18.14 -40.38 -35.69
N ALA A 19 -18.80 -39.24 -35.49
CA ALA A 19 -18.18 -38.02 -35.00
C ALA A 19 -17.68 -38.19 -33.56
N LEU A 20 -18.51 -38.73 -32.65
CA LEU A 20 -18.12 -38.99 -31.27
C LEU A 20 -16.95 -39.96 -31.17
N ARG A 21 -16.92 -41.02 -31.99
CA ARG A 21 -15.80 -41.98 -32.03
C ARG A 21 -14.46 -41.36 -32.48
N ARG A 22 -14.50 -40.22 -33.18
CA ARG A 22 -13.28 -39.48 -33.59
C ARG A 22 -12.76 -38.55 -32.49
N GLN A 23 -13.59 -38.21 -31.52
CA GLN A 23 -13.20 -37.33 -30.43
C GLN A 23 -12.38 -38.10 -29.40
N ARG A 24 -11.29 -37.51 -28.91
CA ARG A 24 -10.54 -38.07 -27.77
C ARG A 24 -10.76 -37.23 -26.52
N PRO A 25 -11.07 -37.85 -25.37
CA PRO A 25 -11.22 -37.15 -24.10
C PRO A 25 -9.86 -36.62 -23.70
N ARG A 26 -9.75 -35.29 -23.58
CA ARG A 26 -8.53 -34.61 -23.15
C ARG A 26 -8.74 -34.07 -21.73
N PHE A 27 -8.06 -34.66 -20.77
CA PHE A 27 -8.00 -34.15 -19.40
C PHE A 27 -6.88 -33.13 -19.30
N ASP A 28 -7.24 -31.85 -19.39
CA ASP A 28 -6.28 -30.76 -19.22
C ASP A 28 -5.72 -30.76 -17.79
N GLY A 29 -4.39 -30.73 -17.64
CA GLY A 29 -3.70 -30.68 -16.35
C GLY A 29 -2.78 -31.87 -16.04
N CYS A 30 -2.90 -32.99 -16.75
CA CYS A 30 -1.88 -34.04 -16.72
C CYS A 30 -0.70 -33.66 -17.62
N VAL A 31 -0.04 -32.53 -17.34
CA VAL A 31 1.31 -32.32 -17.85
C VAL A 31 2.13 -33.44 -17.24
N ALA A 32 2.68 -34.32 -18.08
CA ALA A 32 3.62 -35.35 -17.66
C ALA A 32 4.85 -34.66 -17.05
N GLY A 33 4.73 -34.24 -15.80
CA GLY A 33 5.87 -33.86 -14.99
C GLY A 33 6.77 -35.09 -14.93
N PRO A 34 8.10 -34.92 -15.02
CA PRO A 34 9.05 -36.02 -14.86
C PRO A 34 9.06 -36.46 -13.40
N SER A 35 7.98 -37.09 -12.94
CA SER A 35 7.91 -37.74 -11.65
C SER A 35 8.52 -39.12 -11.80
N THR A 36 9.71 -39.29 -11.24
CA THR A 36 10.49 -40.53 -11.21
C THR A 36 9.92 -41.59 -10.26
N ALA A 37 8.74 -41.36 -9.69
CA ALA A 37 8.03 -42.36 -8.88
C ALA A 37 7.17 -43.21 -9.81
N ALA A 38 7.52 -44.50 -9.94
CA ALA A 38 6.72 -45.49 -10.66
C ALA A 38 5.27 -45.41 -10.17
N PRO A 39 4.29 -45.00 -11.02
CA PRO A 39 2.91 -44.99 -10.60
C PRO A 39 2.48 -46.45 -10.41
N ASP A 40 1.92 -46.75 -9.24
CA ASP A 40 1.25 -48.02 -9.00
C ASP A 40 0.27 -48.26 -10.16
N ALA A 41 0.45 -49.39 -10.85
CA ALA A 41 -0.18 -49.74 -12.12
C ALA A 41 -1.69 -50.08 -11.99
N ALA A 42 -2.41 -49.34 -11.15
CA ALA A 42 -3.85 -49.45 -10.99
C ALA A 42 -4.55 -48.73 -12.16
N CYS A 43 -4.70 -49.46 -13.27
CA CYS A 43 -5.80 -49.38 -14.24
C CYS A 43 -6.31 -47.98 -14.62
N ILE A 44 -5.42 -47.05 -14.98
CA ILE A 44 -5.84 -45.87 -15.74
C ILE A 44 -6.04 -46.36 -17.16
N ILE A 45 -7.28 -46.74 -17.50
CA ILE A 45 -7.68 -46.95 -18.89
C ILE A 45 -7.33 -45.65 -19.60
N THR A 46 -6.31 -45.71 -20.45
CA THR A 46 -5.89 -44.51 -21.17
C THR A 46 -7.06 -44.08 -22.05
N GLY A 47 -7.26 -42.78 -22.27
CA GLY A 47 -8.36 -42.31 -23.14
C GLY A 47 -8.35 -42.96 -24.53
N GLN A 48 -7.23 -43.55 -24.94
CA GLN A 48 -7.07 -44.33 -26.16
C GLN A 48 -7.64 -45.77 -26.07
N GLU A 49 -7.59 -46.42 -24.91
CA GLU A 49 -8.17 -47.74 -24.67
C GLU A 49 -9.69 -47.69 -24.58
N LEU A 50 -10.25 -46.63 -23.98
CA LEU A 50 -11.69 -46.41 -23.86
C LEU A 50 -12.39 -46.36 -25.24
N PHE A 51 -11.72 -45.79 -26.24
CA PHE A 51 -12.24 -45.70 -27.62
C PHE A 51 -12.00 -46.96 -28.44
N SER A 52 -11.01 -47.77 -28.06
CA SER A 52 -10.77 -49.08 -28.68
C SER A 52 -11.90 -50.08 -28.33
N LEU A 53 -12.61 -49.84 -27.23
CA LEU A 53 -13.80 -50.59 -26.82
C LEU A 53 -15.06 -50.21 -27.61
N MET A 54 -15.05 -49.09 -28.34
CA MET A 54 -16.19 -48.66 -29.15
C MET A 54 -16.16 -49.36 -30.52
N PRO A 55 -17.11 -50.27 -30.81
CA PRO A 55 -17.11 -51.05 -32.04
C PRO A 55 -17.29 -50.14 -33.26
N SER A 56 -16.64 -50.51 -34.37
CA SER A 56 -16.79 -49.75 -35.61
C SER A 56 -18.20 -49.90 -36.18
N TRP A 57 -18.68 -48.89 -36.92
CA TRP A 57 -19.99 -48.97 -37.59
C TRP A 57 -20.12 -50.23 -38.46
N ARG A 58 -19.02 -50.62 -39.13
CA ARG A 58 -18.95 -51.83 -39.96
C ARG A 58 -19.12 -53.10 -39.10
N GLU A 59 -18.41 -53.18 -37.99
CA GLU A 59 -18.48 -54.31 -37.05
C GLU A 59 -19.87 -54.47 -36.41
N LEU A 60 -20.54 -53.37 -36.14
CA LEU A 60 -21.91 -53.37 -35.60
C LEU A 60 -22.91 -53.90 -36.62
N MET A 61 -22.82 -53.42 -37.86
CA MET A 61 -23.71 -53.85 -38.94
C MET A 61 -23.50 -55.33 -39.33
N SER A 62 -22.28 -55.86 -39.18
CA SER A 62 -22.00 -57.29 -39.38
C SER A 62 -22.53 -58.18 -38.27
N LYS A 63 -22.65 -57.67 -37.03
CA LYS A 63 -23.21 -58.42 -35.89
C LYS A 63 -24.74 -58.49 -35.89
N VAL A 64 -25.41 -57.86 -36.85
CA VAL A 64 -26.87 -57.93 -37.00
C VAL A 64 -27.19 -58.85 -38.17
N ASN A 65 -27.56 -60.09 -37.85
CA ASN A 65 -27.96 -61.10 -38.83
C ASN A 65 -29.39 -60.86 -39.27
N ASP A 66 -29.65 -60.90 -40.58
CA ASP A 66 -31.00 -60.72 -41.12
C ASP A 66 -31.92 -61.88 -40.71
N ASP A 67 -31.36 -63.08 -40.53
CA ASP A 67 -32.11 -64.29 -40.14
C ASP A 67 -32.65 -64.22 -38.71
N GLU A 68 -31.94 -63.54 -37.79
CA GLU A 68 -32.40 -63.31 -36.41
C GLU A 68 -33.54 -62.28 -36.36
N LEU A 69 -33.49 -61.26 -37.23
CA LEU A 69 -34.48 -60.19 -37.25
C LEU A 69 -35.73 -60.55 -38.06
N PHE A 70 -35.54 -61.31 -39.13
CA PHE A 70 -36.55 -61.66 -40.12
C PHE A 70 -36.48 -63.16 -40.40
N PRO A 71 -36.88 -64.02 -39.43
CA PRO A 71 -36.89 -65.47 -39.64
C PRO A 71 -37.69 -65.79 -40.92
N SER A 72 -37.09 -66.61 -41.80
CA SER A 72 -37.76 -67.09 -43.01
C SER A 72 -39.02 -67.85 -42.62
N GLU A 73 -40.12 -67.58 -43.31
CA GLU A 73 -41.42 -68.24 -43.06
C GLU A 73 -41.47 -69.69 -43.60
N ASP A 74 -40.35 -70.19 -44.13
CA ASP A 74 -40.18 -71.60 -44.54
C ASP A 74 -39.69 -72.43 -43.34
N ASP A 75 -40.34 -73.58 -43.11
CA ASP A 75 -40.09 -74.61 -42.08
C ASP A 75 -40.86 -74.53 -40.76
N GLY A 76 -42.15 -74.18 -40.83
CA GLY A 76 -43.12 -74.38 -39.75
C GLY A 76 -44.34 -75.20 -40.17
N CYS A 77 -44.15 -76.43 -40.65
CA CYS A 77 -45.22 -77.44 -40.62
C CYS A 77 -45.62 -77.64 -39.15
N LEU A 78 -46.79 -77.13 -38.78
CA LEU A 78 -47.40 -77.33 -37.47
C LEU A 78 -47.72 -78.82 -37.28
N ASP A 79 -46.97 -79.45 -36.39
CA ASP A 79 -47.37 -80.65 -35.67
C ASP A 79 -48.40 -80.22 -34.61
N ASP A 80 -49.60 -80.79 -34.69
CA ASP A 80 -50.75 -80.48 -33.84
C ASP A 80 -50.53 -81.06 -32.42
N GLY A 81 -49.69 -80.40 -31.63
CA GLY A 81 -49.38 -80.75 -30.26
C GLY A 81 -50.26 -80.02 -29.24
N GLU A 82 -51.39 -80.65 -28.92
CA GLU A 82 -51.99 -80.80 -27.59
C GLU A 82 -52.02 -79.60 -26.60
N VAL A 83 -53.24 -79.17 -26.32
CA VAL A 83 -53.63 -78.14 -25.34
C VAL A 83 -53.50 -78.68 -23.92
N ASP A 84 -52.64 -78.09 -23.09
CA ASP A 84 -52.64 -78.30 -21.64
C ASP A 84 -53.17 -77.05 -20.92
N PRO A 85 -54.34 -77.12 -20.24
CA PRO A 85 -54.92 -76.00 -19.52
C PRO A 85 -54.59 -76.08 -18.02
N GLY A 86 -53.66 -75.26 -17.56
CA GLY A 86 -53.54 -75.00 -16.13
C GLY A 86 -52.25 -74.32 -15.74
N PHE A 87 -52.32 -73.09 -15.22
CA PHE A 87 -51.90 -72.88 -13.84
C PHE A 87 -52.24 -71.47 -13.33
N ASP A 88 -52.36 -71.42 -12.01
CA ASP A 88 -53.08 -70.48 -11.18
C ASP A 88 -52.66 -69.00 -11.16
N ARG A 89 -53.73 -68.23 -11.00
CA ARG A 89 -53.87 -66.90 -10.43
C ARG A 89 -53.31 -66.87 -8.99
N ALA A 90 -52.26 -66.08 -8.73
CA ALA A 90 -51.84 -65.71 -7.38
C ALA A 90 -51.93 -64.18 -7.17
N TYR A 91 -52.88 -63.82 -6.33
CA TYR A 91 -52.96 -62.55 -5.60
C TYR A 91 -51.75 -62.42 -4.66
N VAL A 92 -51.04 -61.28 -4.66
CA VAL A 92 -50.29 -60.83 -3.48
C VAL A 92 -50.52 -59.33 -3.29
N ALA A 93 -50.87 -59.01 -2.05
CA ALA A 93 -51.27 -57.72 -1.52
C ALA A 93 -50.08 -56.87 -1.06
N ASN A 94 -50.34 -55.57 -0.96
CA ASN A 94 -49.89 -54.58 0.03
C ASN A 94 -48.42 -54.58 0.51
N SER A 95 -47.81 -53.40 0.41
CA SER A 95 -47.14 -52.78 1.55
C SER A 95 -47.13 -51.26 1.39
N GLU A 96 -48.05 -50.61 2.10
CA GLU A 96 -47.89 -49.23 2.55
C GLU A 96 -46.74 -49.21 3.57
N ASN A 97 -45.90 -48.17 3.53
CA ASN A 97 -45.08 -47.76 4.67
C ASN A 97 -45.18 -46.24 4.79
N GLY A 98 -45.80 -45.79 5.87
CA GLY A 98 -45.69 -44.43 6.39
C GLY A 98 -44.77 -44.40 7.61
N THR A 99 -44.09 -43.28 7.83
CA THR A 99 -43.48 -42.80 9.10
C THR A 99 -42.99 -41.38 8.81
N THR A 100 -43.70 -40.31 9.18
CA THR A 100 -43.76 -39.56 10.46
C THR A 100 -42.43 -38.98 10.96
N ASP A 101 -42.56 -37.74 11.48
CA ASP A 101 -41.70 -37.03 12.43
C ASP A 101 -40.39 -36.41 11.86
N GLU A 102 -39.92 -35.22 12.26
CA GLU A 102 -40.24 -34.37 13.42
C GLU A 102 -39.60 -32.97 13.28
N THR A 103 -40.26 -31.97 13.86
CA THR A 103 -39.76 -30.84 14.67
C THR A 103 -38.47 -30.06 14.31
N THR A 104 -38.71 -28.77 14.00
CA THR A 104 -38.19 -27.58 14.70
C THR A 104 -36.96 -27.74 15.61
N ASN A 105 -35.87 -27.05 15.27
CA ASN A 105 -34.94 -26.47 16.23
C ASN A 105 -34.21 -25.27 15.60
N PHE A 106 -34.57 -24.06 16.00
CA PHE A 106 -33.78 -22.85 15.78
C PHE A 106 -33.76 -22.07 17.09
N ILE A 107 -32.78 -22.38 17.93
CA ILE A 107 -32.36 -21.57 19.06
C ILE A 107 -30.85 -21.40 18.88
N ASP A 108 -30.43 -20.21 18.48
CA ASP A 108 -29.08 -19.74 18.76
C ASP A 108 -29.22 -18.47 19.60
N SER A 109 -28.99 -18.68 20.89
CA SER A 109 -28.56 -17.66 21.83
C SER A 109 -27.06 -17.82 21.98
N GLU A 110 -26.37 -16.68 22.12
CA GLU A 110 -25.44 -16.38 23.21
C GLU A 110 -24.09 -15.76 22.78
N PHE A 111 -23.69 -14.78 23.59
CA PHE A 111 -22.39 -14.15 23.77
C PHE A 111 -21.96 -12.97 22.87
N GLY A 112 -22.09 -11.78 23.46
CA GLY A 112 -21.42 -10.57 23.03
C GLY A 112 -21.61 -9.38 23.98
N MET A 113 -21.24 -9.53 25.25
CA MET A 113 -21.02 -8.38 26.15
C MET A 113 -19.64 -7.79 25.91
N CYS A 114 -19.54 -6.47 25.73
CA CYS A 114 -18.62 -5.56 26.44
C CYS A 114 -18.69 -4.11 25.92
N LEU A 115 -19.25 -3.25 26.78
CA LEU A 115 -18.74 -1.94 27.23
C LEU A 115 -18.10 -0.96 26.22
N GLY A 116 -18.71 0.22 26.11
CA GLY A 116 -18.08 1.45 25.60
C GLY A 116 -18.94 2.67 25.91
N THR A 117 -18.54 3.44 26.93
CA THR A 117 -19.22 4.61 27.49
C THR A 117 -18.99 5.91 26.71
N SER A 118 -20.08 6.70 26.62
CA SER A 118 -20.18 8.17 26.49
C SER A 118 -19.77 8.85 25.16
N PRO A 119 -20.59 9.83 24.73
CA PRO A 119 -20.10 11.20 24.82
C PRO A 119 -21.14 12.19 25.37
N THR A 120 -20.66 13.11 26.20
CA THR A 120 -21.35 14.32 26.66
C THR A 120 -21.00 15.52 25.79
N ASN A 121 -22.03 16.31 25.46
CA ASN A 121 -22.06 17.76 25.26
C ASN A 121 -21.19 18.39 24.15
N ALA A 122 -21.81 19.05 23.18
CA ALA A 122 -22.24 20.45 23.34
C ALA A 122 -22.69 21.03 21.98
N ASP A 123 -23.90 21.57 21.98
CA ASP A 123 -24.46 22.42 20.93
C ASP A 123 -23.89 23.86 20.97
N VAL A 124 -24.14 24.53 19.84
CA VAL A 124 -24.43 25.95 19.61
C VAL A 124 -23.32 26.86 19.08
N ASP A 125 -23.57 27.26 17.83
CA ASP A 125 -23.03 28.32 17.00
C ASP A 125 -22.86 29.70 17.65
N VAL A 126 -21.82 30.44 17.25
CA VAL A 126 -21.94 31.87 16.88
C VAL A 126 -20.93 32.19 15.77
N ALA A 127 -21.45 32.76 14.68
CA ALA A 127 -20.73 33.29 13.53
C ALA A 127 -19.75 34.44 13.86
N ASN A 128 -18.64 34.55 13.12
CA ASN A 128 -18.27 35.86 12.59
C ASN A 128 -17.33 35.78 11.37
N ALA A 129 -17.61 36.63 10.40
CA ALA A 129 -16.92 36.78 9.14
C ALA A 129 -15.56 37.50 9.31
N ASN A 130 -14.54 37.05 8.57
CA ASN A 130 -13.61 37.97 7.89
C ASN A 130 -12.72 37.24 6.86
N VAL A 131 -12.97 37.59 5.60
CA VAL A 131 -12.09 37.56 4.42
C VAL A 131 -11.74 39.05 4.17
N PRO A 132 -10.60 39.51 3.57
CA PRO A 132 -9.67 38.82 2.65
C PRO A 132 -8.16 39.03 2.89
N ASN A 133 -7.31 38.16 2.34
CA ASN A 133 -6.43 38.52 1.21
C ASN A 133 -5.57 37.33 0.79
N ALA A 134 -5.87 36.83 -0.42
CA ALA A 134 -5.03 35.90 -1.14
C ALA A 134 -3.92 36.68 -1.84
N VAL A 135 -2.68 36.52 -1.39
CA VAL A 135 -1.49 36.83 -2.18
C VAL A 135 -1.11 35.56 -2.92
N VAL A 136 -1.26 35.64 -4.23
CA VAL A 136 -0.80 34.67 -5.22
C VAL A 136 0.73 34.69 -5.22
N ASP A 137 1.38 33.68 -4.65
CA ASP A 137 2.80 33.43 -4.88
C ASP A 137 2.94 32.28 -5.88
N ASN A 138 3.08 32.69 -7.14
CA ASN A 138 3.39 31.83 -8.27
C ASN A 138 4.92 31.69 -8.37
N GLY A 139 5.40 30.47 -8.19
CA GLY A 139 6.55 29.99 -8.96
C GLY A 139 7.84 29.85 -8.18
N LYS A 140 8.23 28.59 -7.98
CA LYS A 140 9.54 28.02 -8.40
C LYS A 140 9.53 26.52 -8.13
N GLN A 141 8.87 25.77 -9.02
CA GLN A 141 9.17 24.35 -9.16
C GLN A 141 10.58 24.22 -9.76
N SER A 142 11.41 23.47 -9.04
CA SER A 142 12.83 23.26 -9.31
C SER A 142 13.06 22.66 -10.70
N ILE A 143 13.92 23.31 -11.47
CA ILE A 143 14.38 22.90 -12.82
C ILE A 143 15.15 21.56 -12.79
N TRP A 144 15.50 21.04 -11.60
CA TRP A 144 16.23 19.77 -11.45
C TRP A 144 15.35 18.51 -11.55
N GLU A 145 14.03 18.62 -11.45
CA GLU A 145 13.12 17.46 -11.49
C GLU A 145 12.71 17.02 -12.91
N LYS A 146 13.10 17.77 -13.95
CA LYS A 146 12.78 17.47 -15.37
C LYS A 146 13.79 16.58 -16.10
N TYR A 147 14.91 16.18 -15.47
CA TYR A 147 15.96 15.39 -16.13
C TYR A 147 15.96 13.88 -15.81
N ALA A 148 15.07 13.37 -14.96
CA ALA A 148 15.09 11.96 -14.54
C ALA A 148 14.19 11.01 -15.35
N SER A 149 13.48 11.46 -16.40
CA SER A 149 12.43 10.65 -17.07
C SER A 149 12.64 10.38 -18.57
N LYS A 150 13.89 10.41 -19.07
CA LYS A 150 14.18 10.02 -20.46
C LYS A 150 15.32 9.01 -20.54
N ASN A 151 15.01 7.74 -20.25
CA ASN A 151 15.77 6.62 -20.79
C ASN A 151 14.89 5.37 -20.89
N THR A 152 13.96 5.37 -21.85
CA THR A 152 13.31 4.15 -22.35
C THR A 152 13.85 3.87 -23.74
N ALA A 153 14.87 3.02 -23.79
CA ALA A 153 15.40 2.47 -25.02
C ALA A 153 14.32 1.58 -25.68
N LYS A 154 13.80 2.04 -26.83
CA LYS A 154 12.97 1.23 -27.72
C LYS A 154 13.87 0.18 -28.39
N SER A 155 13.83 -1.05 -27.86
CA SER A 155 14.35 -2.21 -28.58
C SER A 155 13.32 -2.64 -29.62
N LYS A 156 13.67 -2.41 -30.89
CA LYS A 156 12.91 -2.83 -32.08
C LYS A 156 13.39 -4.23 -32.42
N VAL A 157 12.65 -5.26 -31.99
CA VAL A 157 12.89 -6.65 -32.41
C VAL A 157 11.87 -7.02 -33.47
N THR A 158 12.44 -7.49 -34.56
CA THR A 158 11.92 -7.87 -35.88
C THR A 158 10.89 -8.99 -35.88
N GLU A 159 9.78 -8.77 -36.59
CA GLU A 159 8.89 -9.80 -37.12
C GLU A 159 9.62 -10.65 -38.19
N PRO A 160 9.41 -11.98 -38.25
CA PRO A 160 9.91 -12.80 -39.33
C PRO A 160 8.96 -12.76 -40.54
N VAL A 161 9.61 -12.59 -41.69
CA VAL A 161 9.08 -12.46 -43.04
C VAL A 161 8.35 -13.73 -43.49
N ALA A 162 7.15 -13.54 -44.03
CA ALA A 162 6.39 -14.54 -44.76
C ALA A 162 7.16 -14.99 -46.02
N ALA A 163 7.55 -16.27 -46.06
CA ALA A 163 8.10 -16.91 -47.24
C ALA A 163 6.94 -17.38 -48.15
N THR A 164 6.83 -16.72 -49.30
CA THR A 164 6.06 -17.15 -50.46
C THR A 164 6.85 -18.24 -51.19
N ALA A 165 6.28 -19.44 -51.33
CA ALA A 165 6.85 -20.50 -52.14
C ALA A 165 5.77 -21.19 -52.99
N TYR A 166 5.94 -20.98 -54.31
CA TYR A 166 5.80 -21.92 -55.41
C TYR A 166 4.54 -22.79 -55.58
N ARG A 167 3.84 -22.41 -56.65
CA ARG A 167 2.92 -23.14 -57.51
C ARG A 167 3.66 -24.30 -58.23
N SER A 168 3.12 -25.52 -58.15
CA SER A 168 3.41 -26.68 -59.01
C SER A 168 2.14 -27.54 -59.02
N GLU A 169 1.28 -27.41 -60.03
CA GLU A 169 1.16 -28.32 -61.19
C GLU A 169 0.79 -29.77 -60.84
N ASN A 170 -0.49 -30.06 -61.08
CA ASN A 170 -1.06 -31.21 -61.77
C ASN A 170 -0.38 -32.57 -61.57
N ASN A 171 -0.95 -33.39 -60.69
CA ASN A 171 -0.97 -34.84 -60.86
C ASN A 171 -2.42 -35.33 -60.75
N ALA A 172 -2.93 -35.81 -61.88
CA ALA A 172 -4.17 -36.56 -61.95
C ALA A 172 -3.83 -38.00 -61.55
N ASP A 173 -3.89 -38.28 -60.24
CA ASP A 173 -3.77 -39.62 -59.71
C ASP A 173 -5.12 -40.31 -59.62
N VAL A 174 -5.04 -41.60 -59.90
CA VAL A 174 -6.13 -42.56 -60.09
C VAL A 174 -6.97 -42.64 -58.81
N TYR A 175 -8.27 -42.37 -58.96
CA TYR A 175 -9.26 -42.46 -57.89
C TYR A 175 -9.50 -43.94 -57.56
N ASP A 176 -8.87 -44.45 -56.51
CA ASP A 176 -9.27 -45.68 -55.83
C ASP A 176 -10.30 -45.31 -54.75
N PRO A 177 -11.59 -45.60 -54.94
CA PRO A 177 -12.64 -45.09 -54.09
C PRO A 177 -12.80 -45.95 -52.82
N GLU A 178 -11.75 -46.13 -52.00
CA GLU A 178 -11.91 -46.77 -50.67
C GLU A 178 -10.76 -46.60 -49.65
N GLU A 179 -9.83 -45.65 -49.82
CA GLU A 179 -8.90 -45.28 -48.73
C GLU A 179 -9.54 -44.25 -47.78
N GLU A 180 -9.96 -44.72 -46.59
CA GLU A 180 -10.36 -43.84 -45.49
C GLU A 180 -9.19 -42.92 -45.12
N GLU A 181 -9.25 -41.63 -45.48
CA GLU A 181 -8.23 -40.66 -45.09
C GLU A 181 -7.92 -40.75 -43.58
N PRO A 182 -6.65 -40.62 -43.15
CA PRO A 182 -6.25 -40.66 -41.74
C PRO A 182 -6.97 -39.54 -40.99
N MET A 183 -8.09 -39.89 -40.36
CA MET A 183 -9.01 -38.96 -39.73
C MET A 183 -8.29 -38.15 -38.65
N ARG A 184 -8.40 -36.82 -38.74
CA ARG A 184 -7.93 -35.92 -37.69
C ARG A 184 -8.67 -36.24 -36.39
N VAL A 185 -7.91 -36.60 -35.38
CA VAL A 185 -8.41 -36.78 -34.02
C VAL A 185 -8.70 -35.39 -33.46
N GLU A 186 -9.94 -35.14 -33.09
CA GLU A 186 -10.35 -33.90 -32.45
C GLU A 186 -10.30 -34.09 -30.93
N ASP A 187 -9.57 -33.24 -30.23
CA ASP A 187 -9.58 -33.24 -28.77
C ASP A 187 -10.89 -32.60 -28.29
N ALA A 188 -11.64 -33.31 -27.45
CA ALA A 188 -12.85 -32.80 -26.83
C ALA A 188 -12.78 -32.96 -25.31
N SER A 189 -13.46 -32.07 -24.58
CA SER A 189 -13.62 -32.24 -23.14
C SER A 189 -14.34 -33.58 -22.86
N PRO A 190 -13.88 -34.36 -21.87
CA PRO A 190 -14.56 -35.57 -21.42
C PRO A 190 -16.06 -35.36 -21.16
N GLU A 191 -16.44 -34.19 -20.65
CA GLU A 191 -17.83 -33.80 -20.37
C GLU A 191 -18.65 -33.64 -21.65
N THR A 192 -18.03 -33.10 -22.71
CA THR A 192 -18.66 -32.92 -24.02
C THR A 192 -18.92 -34.28 -24.69
N ILE A 193 -17.96 -35.19 -24.57
CA ILE A 193 -18.09 -36.56 -25.08
C ILE A 193 -19.20 -37.29 -24.31
N LEU A 194 -19.20 -37.20 -22.97
CA LEU A 194 -20.23 -37.80 -22.12
C LEU A 194 -21.64 -37.30 -22.49
N ALA A 195 -21.81 -35.98 -22.59
CA ALA A 195 -23.09 -35.37 -22.99
C ALA A 195 -23.53 -35.81 -24.40
N GLY A 196 -22.58 -35.95 -25.34
CA GLY A 196 -22.83 -36.45 -26.68
C GLY A 196 -23.31 -37.90 -26.70
N LEU A 197 -22.68 -38.77 -25.89
CA LEU A 197 -23.08 -40.16 -25.73
C LEU A 197 -24.48 -40.26 -25.11
N GLU A 198 -24.78 -39.50 -24.07
CA GLU A 198 -26.09 -39.48 -23.41
C GLU A 198 -27.20 -39.00 -24.36
N SER A 199 -26.95 -37.93 -25.12
CA SER A 199 -27.88 -37.45 -26.14
C SER A 199 -28.14 -38.48 -27.24
N LEU A 200 -27.11 -39.22 -27.64
CA LEU A 200 -27.22 -40.30 -28.62
C LEU A 200 -28.09 -41.44 -28.09
N HIS A 201 -27.90 -41.85 -26.83
CA HIS A 201 -28.70 -42.89 -26.18
C HIS A 201 -30.18 -42.50 -26.10
N GLU A 202 -30.48 -41.27 -25.65
CA GLU A 202 -31.85 -40.76 -25.56
C GLU A 202 -32.55 -40.75 -26.93
N ARG A 203 -31.83 -40.38 -27.99
CA ARG A 203 -32.36 -40.39 -29.37
C ARG A 203 -32.62 -41.80 -29.90
N ILE A 204 -31.78 -42.78 -29.56
CA ILE A 204 -32.02 -44.19 -29.91
C ILE A 204 -33.28 -44.67 -29.17
N ALA A 205 -33.38 -44.44 -27.86
CA ALA A 205 -34.55 -44.83 -27.09
C ALA A 205 -35.86 -44.24 -27.64
N ALA A 206 -35.83 -42.97 -28.07
CA ALA A 206 -36.99 -42.29 -28.66
C ALA A 206 -37.45 -42.87 -30.01
N LEU A 207 -36.57 -43.56 -30.75
CA LEU A 207 -36.91 -44.21 -32.02
C LEU A 207 -37.53 -45.61 -31.84
N GLY A 208 -37.28 -46.28 -30.72
CA GLY A 208 -37.76 -47.64 -30.43
C GLY A 208 -39.24 -47.88 -30.78
N PRO A 209 -40.20 -47.10 -30.23
CA PRO A 209 -41.63 -47.30 -30.49
C PRO A 209 -42.03 -47.14 -31.97
N LYS A 210 -41.26 -46.39 -32.77
CA LYS A 210 -41.51 -46.22 -34.21
C LYS A 210 -40.99 -47.43 -34.99
N ILE A 211 -39.82 -47.93 -34.60
CA ILE A 211 -39.21 -49.12 -35.20
C ILE A 211 -40.04 -50.37 -34.90
N ASP A 212 -40.58 -50.48 -33.69
CA ASP A 212 -41.49 -51.57 -33.33
C ASP A 212 -42.74 -51.57 -34.22
N LYS A 213 -43.33 -50.39 -34.48
CA LYS A 213 -44.45 -50.26 -35.43
C LYS A 213 -44.08 -50.72 -36.85
N PHE A 214 -42.86 -50.42 -37.31
CA PHE A 214 -42.38 -50.89 -38.61
C PHE A 214 -42.18 -52.41 -38.60
N ASN A 215 -41.64 -52.98 -37.53
CA ASN A 215 -41.44 -54.41 -37.38
C ASN A 215 -42.78 -55.18 -37.31
N THR A 216 -43.75 -54.69 -36.54
CA THR A 216 -45.11 -55.25 -36.50
C THR A 216 -45.76 -55.22 -37.88
N LYS A 217 -45.75 -54.06 -38.55
CA LYS A 217 -46.33 -53.92 -39.90
C LYS A 217 -45.61 -54.74 -40.97
N LEU A 218 -44.33 -55.05 -40.76
CA LEU A 218 -43.56 -55.91 -41.66
C LEU A 218 -44.02 -57.37 -41.58
N ARG A 219 -44.43 -57.81 -40.38
CA ARG A 219 -44.97 -59.17 -40.12
C ARG A 219 -46.47 -59.29 -40.42
N GLU A 220 -47.19 -58.17 -40.41
CA GLU A 220 -48.60 -58.15 -40.79
C GLU A 220 -48.78 -58.46 -42.28
N ARG A 221 -49.61 -59.46 -42.57
CA ARG A 221 -50.13 -59.74 -43.91
C ARG A 221 -51.47 -59.06 -44.10
N ASP A 222 -51.74 -58.58 -45.30
CA ASP A 222 -53.06 -58.04 -45.65
C ASP A 222 -54.12 -59.15 -45.51
N PRO A 223 -55.19 -58.95 -44.72
CA PRO A 223 -56.20 -59.98 -44.46
C PRO A 223 -56.92 -60.46 -45.73
N ILE A 224 -56.95 -59.66 -46.80
CA ILE A 224 -57.64 -60.01 -48.05
C ILE A 224 -56.67 -60.65 -49.03
N THR A 225 -55.51 -60.01 -49.25
CA THR A 225 -54.58 -60.45 -50.31
C THR A 225 -53.56 -61.48 -49.83
N LYS A 226 -53.43 -61.68 -48.50
CA LYS A 226 -52.37 -62.47 -47.83
C LYS A 226 -50.95 -62.02 -48.19
N LYS A 227 -50.78 -60.95 -48.94
CA LYS A 227 -49.49 -60.37 -49.31
C LYS A 227 -48.93 -59.56 -48.13
N PRO A 228 -47.61 -59.37 -48.04
CA PRO A 228 -47.01 -58.47 -47.07
C PRO A 228 -47.64 -57.07 -47.15
N ARG A 229 -47.88 -56.44 -46.00
CA ARG A 229 -48.50 -55.11 -45.95
C ARG A 229 -47.65 -54.00 -46.59
N TYR A 230 -46.34 -54.19 -46.61
CA TYR A 230 -45.42 -53.33 -47.36
C TYR A 230 -45.23 -53.84 -48.79
N GLY A 231 -45.21 -52.91 -49.76
CA GLY A 231 -44.87 -53.24 -51.14
C GLY A 231 -43.43 -53.72 -51.27
N GLU A 232 -43.15 -54.49 -52.33
CA GLU A 232 -41.86 -55.14 -52.61
C GLU A 232 -40.65 -54.19 -52.56
N LYS A 233 -40.82 -52.93 -52.97
CA LYS A 233 -39.77 -51.90 -52.90
C LYS A 233 -39.56 -51.30 -51.50
N THR A 234 -40.58 -51.35 -50.65
CA THR A 234 -40.57 -50.74 -49.31
C THR A 234 -40.04 -51.71 -48.27
N ILE A 235 -40.28 -53.02 -48.43
CA ILE A 235 -39.74 -54.08 -47.57
C ILE A 235 -38.23 -53.96 -47.35
N PRO A 236 -37.36 -53.91 -48.38
CA PRO A 236 -35.91 -53.84 -48.18
C PRO A 236 -35.48 -52.56 -47.44
N ARG A 237 -36.18 -51.44 -47.66
CA ARG A 237 -35.91 -50.19 -46.94
C ARG A 237 -36.27 -50.28 -45.47
N VAL A 238 -37.45 -50.84 -45.16
CA VAL A 238 -37.89 -51.06 -43.78
C VAL A 238 -36.94 -52.04 -43.07
N LYS A 239 -36.50 -53.11 -43.74
CA LYS A 239 -35.50 -54.05 -43.21
C LYS A 239 -34.17 -53.35 -42.91
N ALA A 240 -33.67 -52.50 -43.81
CA ALA A 240 -32.45 -51.72 -43.61
C ALA A 240 -32.57 -50.74 -42.41
N VAL A 241 -33.72 -50.08 -42.26
CA VAL A 241 -34.02 -49.20 -41.11
C VAL A 241 -34.02 -49.98 -39.79
N ILE A 242 -34.66 -51.15 -39.75
CA ILE A 242 -34.67 -51.99 -38.56
C ILE A 242 -33.25 -52.50 -38.24
N ARG A 243 -32.49 -52.92 -39.25
CA ARG A 243 -31.11 -53.41 -39.09
C ARG A 243 -30.17 -52.34 -38.52
N THR A 244 -30.22 -51.13 -39.08
CA THR A 244 -29.43 -49.99 -38.60
C THR A 244 -29.81 -49.58 -37.18
N PHE A 245 -31.10 -49.59 -36.85
CA PHE A 245 -31.57 -49.35 -35.49
C PHE A 245 -31.08 -50.41 -34.51
N ARG A 246 -31.18 -51.70 -34.85
CA ARG A 246 -30.69 -52.81 -34.01
C ARG A 246 -29.18 -52.77 -33.80
N ALA A 247 -28.43 -52.36 -34.82
CA ALA A 247 -27.00 -52.12 -34.69
C ALA A 247 -26.72 -51.00 -33.66
N LEU A 248 -27.48 -49.90 -33.72
CA LEU A 248 -27.38 -48.79 -32.75
C LEU A 248 -27.82 -49.18 -31.34
N GLU A 249 -28.84 -50.02 -31.17
CA GLU A 249 -29.22 -50.55 -29.85
C GLU A 249 -28.09 -51.40 -29.23
N LYS A 250 -27.41 -52.23 -30.03
CA LYS A 250 -26.23 -52.98 -29.56
C LYS A 250 -25.10 -52.03 -29.13
N VAL A 251 -24.92 -50.90 -29.80
CA VAL A 251 -23.99 -49.84 -29.36
C VAL A 251 -24.39 -49.28 -28.01
N ALA A 252 -25.65 -48.86 -27.89
CA ALA A 252 -26.18 -48.31 -26.65
C ALA A 252 -26.00 -49.29 -25.48
N ALA A 253 -26.26 -50.58 -25.71
CA ALA A 253 -26.04 -51.61 -24.70
C ALA A 253 -24.57 -51.71 -24.26
N VAL A 254 -23.60 -51.71 -25.19
CA VAL A 254 -22.16 -51.77 -24.84
C VAL A 254 -21.69 -50.53 -24.09
N LEU A 255 -22.25 -49.35 -24.39
CA LEU A 255 -21.80 -48.09 -23.81
C LEU A 255 -22.41 -47.76 -22.45
N PHE A 256 -23.64 -48.21 -22.19
CA PHE A 256 -24.43 -47.82 -21.02
C PHE A 256 -24.73 -48.97 -20.06
N ASN A 257 -24.76 -50.22 -20.53
CA ASN A 257 -25.01 -51.33 -19.63
C ASN A 257 -23.69 -51.78 -19.02
N ASP A 258 -23.58 -51.62 -17.71
CA ASP A 258 -22.52 -52.23 -16.95
C ASP A 258 -22.68 -53.75 -17.02
N SER A 259 -21.63 -54.46 -17.44
CA SER A 259 -21.57 -55.91 -17.31
C SER A 259 -20.92 -56.24 -15.98
N ASP A 260 -21.23 -57.40 -15.39
CA ASP A 260 -20.66 -57.81 -14.09
C ASP A 260 -19.11 -57.86 -14.10
N THR A 261 -18.50 -57.91 -15.29
CA THR A 261 -17.05 -58.03 -15.48
C THR A 261 -16.37 -56.76 -16.01
N VAL A 262 -17.09 -55.90 -16.73
CA VAL A 262 -16.51 -54.69 -17.35
C VAL A 262 -17.47 -53.51 -17.16
N PRO A 263 -17.04 -52.42 -16.49
CA PRO A 263 -17.83 -51.20 -16.39
C PRO A 263 -18.03 -50.61 -17.79
N SER A 264 -19.23 -50.10 -18.03
CA SER A 264 -19.57 -49.47 -19.29
C SER A 264 -18.68 -48.24 -19.55
N VAL A 265 -18.50 -47.90 -20.82
CA VAL A 265 -17.70 -46.75 -21.26
C VAL A 265 -18.16 -45.47 -20.56
N VAL A 266 -19.48 -45.29 -20.40
CA VAL A 266 -20.07 -44.11 -19.76
C VAL A 266 -19.79 -44.10 -18.25
N SER A 267 -19.93 -45.23 -17.57
CA SER A 267 -19.60 -45.35 -16.14
C SER A 267 -18.12 -45.10 -15.88
N ALA A 268 -17.23 -45.66 -16.71
CA ALA A 268 -15.80 -45.43 -16.64
C ALA A 268 -15.44 -43.95 -16.86
N LEU A 269 -16.04 -43.31 -17.87
CA LEU A 269 -15.81 -41.89 -18.17
C LEU A 269 -16.31 -40.97 -17.05
N ARG A 270 -17.49 -41.25 -16.47
CA ARG A 270 -18.02 -40.50 -15.31
C ARG A 270 -17.11 -40.61 -14.10
N SER A 271 -16.66 -41.83 -13.78
CA SER A 271 -15.72 -42.07 -12.69
C SER A 271 -14.40 -41.31 -12.91
N GLN A 272 -13.89 -41.32 -14.14
CA GLN A 272 -12.66 -40.60 -14.49
C GLN A 272 -12.81 -39.07 -14.39
N ILE A 273 -13.93 -38.52 -14.85
CA ILE A 273 -14.25 -37.09 -14.70
C ILE A 273 -14.33 -36.71 -13.22
N GLN A 274 -15.01 -37.52 -12.42
CA GLN A 274 -15.13 -37.28 -10.98
C GLN A 274 -13.76 -37.31 -10.30
N GLN A 275 -12.93 -38.34 -10.55
CA GLN A 275 -11.58 -38.45 -9.98
C GLN A 275 -10.69 -37.26 -10.39
N HIS A 276 -10.71 -36.86 -11.65
CA HIS A 276 -9.94 -35.70 -12.12
C HIS A 276 -10.40 -34.40 -11.45
N THR A 277 -11.72 -34.22 -11.30
CA THR A 277 -12.28 -33.06 -10.61
C THR A 277 -11.88 -33.03 -9.13
N GLU A 278 -11.92 -34.17 -8.44
CA GLU A 278 -11.48 -34.31 -7.06
C GLU A 278 -9.97 -34.01 -6.93
N GLN A 279 -9.14 -34.49 -7.85
CA GLN A 279 -7.71 -34.19 -7.88
C GLN A 279 -7.42 -32.69 -8.12
N LEU A 280 -8.14 -32.05 -9.05
CA LEU A 280 -8.00 -30.61 -9.29
C LEU A 280 -8.44 -29.79 -8.06
N ASN A 281 -9.50 -30.22 -7.38
CA ASN A 281 -9.95 -29.56 -6.17
C ASN A 281 -8.95 -29.75 -5.02
N ALA A 282 -8.41 -30.96 -4.85
CA ALA A 282 -7.39 -31.26 -3.83
C ALA A 282 -6.10 -30.46 -4.06
N THR A 283 -5.62 -30.40 -5.30
CA THR A 283 -4.41 -29.62 -5.65
C THR A 283 -4.63 -28.12 -5.44
N LYS A 284 -5.78 -27.59 -5.85
CA LYS A 284 -6.15 -26.18 -5.62
C LYS A 284 -6.30 -25.86 -4.13
N GLN A 285 -6.83 -26.79 -3.33
CA GLN A 285 -6.94 -26.62 -1.88
C GLN A 285 -5.57 -26.66 -1.21
N ALA A 286 -4.68 -27.56 -1.62
CA ALA A 286 -3.30 -27.62 -1.15
C ALA A 286 -2.55 -26.31 -1.44
N GLN A 287 -2.66 -25.77 -2.66
CA GLN A 287 -2.07 -24.48 -3.03
C GLN A 287 -2.59 -23.34 -2.17
N ARG A 288 -3.91 -23.24 -1.98
CA ARG A 288 -4.51 -22.21 -1.11
C ARG A 288 -4.01 -22.30 0.34
N SER A 289 -3.86 -23.52 0.87
CA SER A 289 -3.34 -23.71 2.23
C SER A 289 -1.87 -23.31 2.35
N GLN A 290 -1.07 -23.55 1.31
CA GLN A 290 0.32 -23.13 1.27
C GLN A 290 0.43 -21.59 1.19
N GLU A 291 -0.34 -20.96 0.32
CA GLU A 291 -0.41 -19.49 0.20
C GLU A 291 -0.84 -18.84 1.52
N GLN A 292 -1.78 -19.44 2.26
CA GLN A 292 -2.20 -18.96 3.57
C GLN A 292 -1.07 -19.01 4.61
N LEU A 293 -0.29 -20.10 4.65
CA LEU A 293 0.85 -20.23 5.55
C LEU A 293 1.96 -19.22 5.21
N GLU A 294 2.26 -19.04 3.93
CA GLU A 294 3.26 -18.07 3.47
C GLU A 294 2.83 -16.62 3.80
N ALA A 295 1.55 -16.30 3.60
CA ALA A 295 0.99 -15.00 3.99
C ALA A 295 1.07 -14.75 5.50
N GLU A 296 0.79 -15.76 6.33
CA GLU A 296 0.91 -15.65 7.79
C GLU A 296 2.35 -15.40 8.24
N LEU A 297 3.32 -16.08 7.63
CA LEU A 297 4.74 -15.88 7.91
C LEU A 297 5.21 -14.46 7.57
N LEU A 298 4.80 -13.94 6.40
CA LEU A 298 5.11 -12.56 6.00
C LEU A 298 4.51 -11.52 6.95
N VAL A 299 3.29 -11.74 7.43
CA VAL A 299 2.65 -10.86 8.41
C VAL A 299 3.42 -10.87 9.74
N LYS A 300 3.83 -12.05 10.22
CA LYS A 300 4.64 -12.16 11.45
C LYS A 300 6.00 -11.47 11.31
N GLU A 301 6.67 -11.66 10.19
CA GLU A 301 7.95 -11.00 9.91
C GLU A 301 7.81 -9.48 9.89
N ARG A 302 6.74 -8.96 9.25
CA ARG A 302 6.46 -7.52 9.21
C ARG A 302 6.23 -6.93 10.60
N ILE A 303 5.49 -7.62 11.47
CA ILE A 303 5.25 -7.18 12.86
C ILE A 303 6.57 -7.10 13.64
N LEU A 304 7.43 -8.12 13.53
CA LEU A 304 8.73 -8.13 14.20
C LEU A 304 9.66 -7.02 13.68
N ALA A 305 9.64 -6.76 12.37
CA ALA A 305 10.40 -5.66 11.78
C ALA A 305 9.92 -4.28 12.28
N GLU A 306 8.60 -4.10 12.38
CA GLU A 306 7.98 -2.87 12.90
C GLU A 306 8.29 -2.64 14.38
N GLU A 307 8.29 -3.70 15.20
CA GLU A 307 8.65 -3.62 16.61
C GLU A 307 10.12 -3.20 16.79
N ARG A 308 11.05 -3.81 16.03
CA ARG A 308 12.47 -3.43 16.05
C ARG A 308 12.67 -1.99 15.59
N ALA A 309 11.99 -1.56 14.54
CA ALA A 309 12.05 -0.18 14.07
C ALA A 309 11.53 0.81 15.12
N SER A 310 10.46 0.44 15.84
CA SER A 310 9.89 1.25 16.92
C SER A 310 10.84 1.36 18.12
N GLN A 311 11.50 0.26 18.50
CA GLN A 311 12.52 0.27 19.56
C GLN A 311 13.70 1.18 19.22
N LEU A 312 14.19 1.13 17.98
CA LEU A 312 15.27 2.01 17.53
C LEU A 312 14.88 3.49 17.53
N ARG A 313 13.65 3.81 17.09
CA ARG A 313 13.13 5.18 17.13
C ARG A 313 13.06 5.72 18.55
N LEU A 314 12.63 4.90 19.52
CA LEU A 314 12.58 5.30 20.92
C LEU A 314 13.97 5.63 21.48
N LEU A 315 14.97 4.79 21.17
CA LEU A 315 16.36 5.02 21.60
C LEU A 315 16.95 6.27 20.95
N GLU A 316 16.68 6.52 19.66
CA GLU A 316 17.15 7.73 18.98
C GLU A 316 16.49 8.99 19.55
N GLU A 317 15.19 8.94 19.87
CA GLU A 317 14.49 10.05 20.50
C GLU A 317 15.03 10.34 21.91
N GLN A 318 15.33 9.30 22.70
CA GLN A 318 15.98 9.48 24.01
C GLN A 318 17.34 10.16 23.86
N ARG A 319 18.17 9.72 22.91
CA ARG A 319 19.46 10.36 22.62
C ARG A 319 19.31 11.83 22.24
N LYS A 320 18.34 12.16 21.38
CA LYS A 320 18.08 13.56 21.00
C LYS A 320 17.66 14.41 22.19
N ARG A 321 16.80 13.89 23.07
CA ARG A 321 16.40 14.61 24.29
C ARG A 321 17.58 14.86 25.23
N ASP A 322 18.50 13.92 25.35
CA ASP A 322 19.68 14.08 26.19
C ASP A 322 20.68 15.07 25.58
N GLU A 323 20.90 15.04 24.27
CA GLU A 323 21.72 16.01 23.54
C GLU A 323 21.14 17.44 23.67
N GLU A 324 19.82 17.60 23.58
CA GLU A 324 19.13 18.88 23.76
C GLU A 324 19.28 19.42 25.19
N ARG A 325 19.11 18.57 26.21
CA ARG A 325 19.32 18.94 27.62
C ARG A 325 20.76 19.38 27.88
N GLU A 326 21.74 18.70 27.30
CA GLU A 326 23.14 19.06 27.48
C GLU A 326 23.46 20.40 26.80
N LEU A 327 22.89 20.65 25.62
CA LEU A 327 23.05 21.93 24.93
C LEU A 327 22.39 23.08 25.69
N ALA A 328 21.21 22.85 26.27
CA ALA A 328 20.54 23.80 27.13
C ALA A 328 21.39 24.15 28.38
N ARG A 329 21.97 23.13 29.04
CA ARG A 329 22.85 23.34 30.21
C ARG A 329 24.08 24.18 29.84
N ARG A 330 24.73 23.90 28.71
CA ARG A 330 25.89 24.70 28.24
C ARG A 330 25.50 26.14 27.91
N ALA A 331 24.30 26.36 27.37
CA ALA A 331 23.80 27.71 27.09
C ALA A 331 23.51 28.50 28.37
N GLU A 332 22.96 27.84 29.40
CA GLU A 332 22.71 28.45 30.70
C GLU A 332 24.02 28.81 31.43
N GLU A 333 24.98 27.89 31.47
CA GLU A 333 26.33 28.13 32.02
C GLU A 333 27.01 29.31 31.32
N ALA A 334 26.90 29.41 29.99
CA ALA A 334 27.46 30.54 29.24
C ALA A 334 26.77 31.88 29.54
N ARG A 335 25.46 31.87 29.84
CA ARG A 335 24.74 33.08 30.26
C ARG A 335 25.15 33.52 31.65
N MET A 336 25.25 32.58 32.60
CA MET A 336 25.70 32.86 33.96
C MET A 336 27.12 33.45 33.97
N ARG A 337 28.04 32.88 33.18
CA ARG A 337 29.40 33.40 33.08
C ARG A 337 29.46 34.85 32.57
N ARG A 338 28.63 35.22 31.59
CA ARG A 338 28.59 36.61 31.09
C ARG A 338 28.09 37.60 32.14
N LEU A 339 27.08 37.20 32.91
CA LEU A 339 26.55 38.02 34.00
C LEU A 339 27.59 38.18 35.12
N GLU A 340 28.32 37.13 35.46
CA GLU A 340 29.42 37.20 36.45
C GLU A 340 30.56 38.11 35.97
N GLU A 341 30.96 38.02 34.71
CA GLU A 341 31.98 38.89 34.11
C GLU A 341 31.54 40.37 34.09
N GLU A 342 30.27 40.65 33.77
CA GLU A 342 29.70 42.00 33.80
C GLU A 342 29.63 42.56 35.23
N GLN A 343 29.17 41.76 36.19
CA GLN A 343 29.11 42.15 37.60
C GLN A 343 30.50 42.43 38.16
N ALA A 344 31.48 41.59 37.83
CA ALA A 344 32.88 41.79 38.23
C ALA A 344 33.47 43.08 37.65
N ALA A 345 33.13 43.43 36.41
CA ALA A 345 33.56 44.70 35.78
C ALA A 345 32.95 45.92 36.50
N VAL A 346 31.66 45.87 36.83
CA VAL A 346 30.97 46.94 37.58
C VAL A 346 31.57 47.10 38.98
N ASP A 347 31.87 46.01 39.67
CA ASP A 347 32.46 46.05 41.01
C ASP A 347 33.93 46.50 41.00
N ALA A 348 34.67 46.25 39.92
CA ALA A 348 36.01 46.78 39.72
C ALA A 348 35.98 48.30 39.48
N GLU A 349 35.01 48.79 38.69
CA GLU A 349 34.83 50.22 38.47
C GLU A 349 34.45 50.96 39.76
N ARG A 350 33.50 50.43 40.54
CA ARG A 350 33.13 51.01 41.85
C ARG A 350 34.32 51.07 42.80
N ARG A 351 35.17 50.04 42.82
CA ARG A 351 36.39 50.03 43.64
C ARG A 351 37.37 51.12 43.23
N ALA A 352 37.59 51.32 41.93
CA ALA A 352 38.45 52.38 41.41
C ALA A 352 37.91 53.78 41.76
N ASP A 353 36.59 53.97 41.74
CA ASP A 353 35.95 55.24 42.11
C ASP A 353 36.10 55.53 43.61
N LEU A 354 35.93 54.52 44.47
CA LEU A 354 36.15 54.65 45.91
C LEU A 354 37.60 54.97 46.24
N GLU A 355 38.56 54.35 45.54
CA GLU A 355 39.98 54.63 45.71
C GLU A 355 40.30 56.09 45.35
N LEU A 356 39.74 56.60 44.24
CA LEU A 356 39.93 57.99 43.85
C LEU A 356 39.32 58.98 44.86
N LEU A 357 38.14 58.70 45.40
CA LEU A 357 37.53 59.51 46.45
C LEU A 357 38.36 59.51 47.74
N ALA A 358 38.99 58.38 48.09
CA ALA A 358 39.85 58.26 49.27
C ALA A 358 41.13 59.11 49.19
N LEU A 359 41.59 59.49 47.98
CA LEU A 359 42.75 60.36 47.80
C LEU A 359 42.49 61.83 48.19
N VAL A 360 41.22 62.21 48.35
CA VAL A 360 40.77 63.57 48.65
C VAL A 360 40.08 63.61 50.03
N PRO A 361 40.85 63.63 51.13
CA PRO A 361 40.29 63.60 52.48
C PRO A 361 39.61 64.92 52.88
N THR A 362 40.00 66.02 52.24
CA THR A 362 39.57 67.40 52.53
C THR A 362 38.78 67.95 51.34
N SER A 363 37.53 68.35 51.58
CA SER A 363 36.71 69.06 50.59
C SER A 363 36.70 70.56 50.87
N GLY A 364 36.32 71.34 49.85
CA GLY A 364 36.32 72.79 49.89
C GLY A 364 37.66 73.40 49.45
N VAL A 365 37.82 74.68 49.78
CA VAL A 365 38.89 75.56 49.27
C VAL A 365 40.29 75.05 49.68
N ASP A 366 40.43 74.54 50.90
CA ASP A 366 41.70 74.02 51.40
C ASP A 366 42.09 72.72 50.71
N GLY A 367 41.12 71.84 50.44
CA GLY A 367 41.32 70.64 49.63
C GLY A 367 41.78 70.99 48.21
N VAL A 368 41.15 71.98 47.58
CA VAL A 368 41.57 72.48 46.25
C VAL A 368 43.02 72.96 46.27
N ARG A 369 43.41 73.79 47.25
CA ARG A 369 44.80 74.26 47.40
C ARG A 369 45.78 73.10 47.58
N GLU A 370 45.41 72.12 48.40
CA GLU A 370 46.23 70.92 48.62
C GLU A 370 46.45 70.12 47.33
N GLN A 371 45.39 69.86 46.56
CA GLN A 371 45.48 69.09 45.32
C GLN A 371 46.23 69.86 44.22
N ILE A 372 46.06 71.18 44.11
CA ILE A 372 46.88 72.02 43.21
C ILE A 372 48.35 71.97 43.64
N GLY A 373 48.64 72.00 44.94
CA GLY A 373 49.99 71.84 45.48
C GLY A 373 50.61 70.49 45.09
N ARG A 374 49.87 69.38 45.19
CA ARG A 374 50.31 68.05 44.73
C ARG A 374 50.56 68.02 43.23
N MET A 375 49.69 68.66 42.44
CA MET A 375 49.85 68.78 40.98
C MET A 375 51.09 69.57 40.61
N ARG A 376 51.37 70.68 41.32
CA ARG A 376 52.57 71.49 41.13
C ARG A 376 53.84 70.72 41.45
N GLU A 377 53.87 69.97 42.55
CA GLU A 377 55.04 69.14 42.90
C GLU A 377 55.27 68.02 41.87
N ALA A 378 54.20 67.39 41.39
CA ALA A 378 54.29 66.34 40.37
C ALA A 378 54.75 66.87 39.00
N LEU A 379 54.42 68.12 38.68
CA LEU A 379 54.75 68.78 37.40
C LEU A 379 55.87 69.82 37.52
N LYS A 380 56.71 69.74 38.55
CA LYS A 380 57.79 70.72 38.76
C LYS A 380 58.76 70.83 37.58
N ASP A 381 58.96 69.74 36.85
CA ASP A 381 59.85 69.67 35.69
C ASP A 381 59.14 70.00 34.36
N ASP A 382 57.81 70.08 34.35
CA ASP A 382 56.98 70.36 33.16
C ASP A 382 55.99 71.49 33.43
N ARG A 383 56.53 72.71 33.49
CA ARG A 383 55.74 73.93 33.75
C ARG A 383 54.68 74.16 32.68
N ALA A 384 54.94 73.80 31.43
CA ALA A 384 53.99 73.97 30.34
C ALA A 384 52.72 73.12 30.56
N SER A 385 52.88 71.85 30.97
CA SER A 385 51.73 71.02 31.33
C SER A 385 50.99 71.54 32.55
N LEU A 386 51.68 72.09 33.54
CA LEU A 386 51.03 72.72 34.71
C LEU A 386 50.19 73.94 34.32
N ASP A 387 50.74 74.82 33.48
CA ASP A 387 50.04 76.03 33.01
C ASP A 387 48.81 75.66 32.16
N VAL A 388 48.91 74.62 31.33
CA VAL A 388 47.76 74.07 30.56
C VAL A 388 46.70 73.50 31.50
N ALA A 389 47.09 72.69 32.50
CA ALA A 389 46.15 72.11 33.45
C ALA A 389 45.41 73.17 34.26
N LEU A 390 46.13 74.16 34.79
CA LEU A 390 45.53 75.28 35.53
C LEU A 390 44.66 76.16 34.63
N GLY A 391 45.08 76.44 33.40
CA GLY A 391 44.28 77.21 32.43
C GLY A 391 42.99 76.50 32.01
N SER A 392 43.05 75.17 31.83
CA SER A 392 41.86 74.37 31.52
C SER A 392 40.91 74.26 32.74
N LEU A 393 41.44 74.11 33.95
CA LEU A 393 40.65 74.19 35.19
C LEU A 393 40.00 75.57 35.36
N TYR A 394 40.75 76.64 35.14
CA TYR A 394 40.26 78.02 35.18
C TYR A 394 39.05 78.21 34.26
N THR A 395 39.23 77.85 32.98
CA THR A 395 38.18 77.95 31.97
C THR A 395 36.92 77.18 32.37
N LEU A 396 37.08 75.99 32.95
CA LEU A 396 35.98 75.15 33.39
C LEU A 396 35.21 75.82 34.54
N PHE A 397 35.89 76.26 35.60
CA PHE A 397 35.23 76.91 36.74
C PHE A 397 34.67 78.30 36.37
N GLU A 398 35.32 79.05 35.48
CA GLU A 398 34.81 80.34 34.97
C GLU A 398 33.47 80.14 34.26
N GLN A 399 33.36 79.13 33.39
CA GLN A 399 32.12 78.81 32.68
C GLN A 399 30.98 78.46 33.65
N ILE A 400 31.27 77.66 34.69
CA ILE A 400 30.29 77.30 35.71
C ILE A 400 29.87 78.51 36.53
N VAL A 401 30.81 79.34 36.98
CA VAL A 401 30.49 80.54 37.78
C VAL A 401 29.69 81.56 36.97
N ARG A 402 29.97 81.67 35.66
CA ARG A 402 29.26 82.58 34.76
C ARG A 402 27.82 82.14 34.48
N LYS A 403 27.56 80.83 34.46
CA LYS A 403 26.26 80.21 34.14
C LYS A 403 25.99 78.98 35.00
N PRO A 404 25.74 79.15 36.31
CA PRO A 404 25.57 78.04 37.24
C PRO A 404 24.37 77.14 36.91
N GLU A 405 23.34 77.68 36.25
CA GLU A 405 22.13 76.96 35.85
C GLU A 405 22.38 75.93 34.72
N GLU A 406 23.43 76.13 33.92
CA GLU A 406 23.69 75.30 32.74
C GLU A 406 24.39 73.99 33.11
N VAL A 407 23.60 72.92 33.21
CA VAL A 407 24.03 71.55 33.61
C VAL A 407 25.22 71.03 32.81
N ASN A 408 25.34 71.42 31.53
CA ASN A 408 26.44 70.98 30.67
C ASN A 408 27.82 71.44 31.14
N PHE A 409 27.94 72.63 31.77
CA PHE A 409 29.22 73.10 32.30
C PHE A 409 29.61 72.38 33.60
N ARG A 410 28.60 71.89 34.34
CA ARG A 410 28.78 71.15 35.60
C ARG A 410 29.02 69.66 35.40
N ARG A 411 28.93 69.17 34.16
CA ARG A 411 29.15 67.78 33.77
C ARG A 411 30.46 67.64 33.02
N VAL A 412 31.45 67.02 33.65
CA VAL A 412 32.77 66.77 33.06
C VAL A 412 32.92 65.27 32.83
N ARG A 413 32.88 64.84 31.56
CA ARG A 413 33.06 63.42 31.20
C ARG A 413 34.47 62.94 31.57
N ARG A 414 34.58 61.90 32.39
CA ARG A 414 35.86 61.37 32.89
C ARG A 414 36.79 60.94 31.76
N ASN A 415 36.23 60.34 30.72
CA ASN A 415 36.99 59.81 29.57
C ASN A 415 37.07 60.81 28.41
N HIS A 416 36.74 62.09 28.61
CA HIS A 416 36.84 63.07 27.52
C HIS A 416 38.31 63.29 27.14
N PRO A 417 38.72 63.13 25.87
CA PRO A 417 40.14 63.14 25.50
C PRO A 417 40.86 64.41 25.95
N LYS A 418 40.27 65.58 25.68
CA LYS A 418 40.84 66.86 26.10
C LYS A 418 40.88 67.02 27.62
N PHE A 419 39.90 66.47 28.35
CA PHE A 419 39.94 66.52 29.81
C PHE A 419 41.09 65.63 30.32
N MET A 420 41.23 64.42 29.80
CA MET A 420 42.31 63.50 30.18
C MET A 420 43.69 64.05 29.83
N GLU A 421 43.83 64.70 28.69
CA GLU A 421 45.09 65.34 28.25
C GLU A 421 45.45 66.55 29.11
N ASP A 422 44.50 67.46 29.33
CA ASP A 422 44.78 68.73 30.01
C ASP A 422 44.81 68.58 31.53
N ILE A 423 43.95 67.73 32.11
CA ILE A 423 43.70 67.69 33.57
C ILE A 423 43.81 66.25 34.10
N GLY A 424 43.07 65.31 33.51
CA GLY A 424 42.77 64.00 34.08
C GLY A 424 43.96 63.04 34.22
N ARG A 425 45.04 63.24 33.44
CA ARG A 425 46.28 62.44 33.53
C ARG A 425 47.22 62.92 34.65
N HIS A 426 47.05 64.14 35.15
CA HIS A 426 47.95 64.75 36.10
C HIS A 426 47.52 64.43 37.54
N VAL A 427 48.50 64.13 38.41
CA VAL A 427 48.26 63.90 39.84
C VAL A 427 47.67 65.17 40.44
N GLY A 428 46.55 65.07 41.16
CA GLY A 428 45.85 66.22 41.72
C GLY A 428 44.81 66.83 40.77
N GLY A 429 44.87 66.57 39.46
CA GLY A 429 43.97 67.20 38.48
C GLY A 429 42.51 66.78 38.63
N ARG A 430 42.25 65.47 38.80
CA ARG A 430 40.89 64.93 39.04
C ARG A 430 40.43 65.23 40.46
N GLU A 431 41.39 65.17 41.38
CA GLU A 431 41.21 65.39 42.80
C GLU A 431 40.78 66.84 43.09
N VAL A 432 41.23 67.83 42.31
CA VAL A 432 40.74 69.22 42.39
C VAL A 432 39.24 69.31 42.18
N LEU A 433 38.68 68.58 41.19
CA LEU A 433 37.23 68.58 40.96
C LEU A 433 36.49 67.95 42.15
N ILE A 434 37.00 66.84 42.68
CA ILE A 434 36.42 66.17 43.85
C ILE A 434 36.47 67.10 45.07
N ALA A 435 37.62 67.74 45.32
CA ALA A 435 37.80 68.69 46.41
C ALA A 435 36.85 69.89 46.28
N ALA A 436 36.60 70.36 45.06
CA ALA A 436 35.64 71.43 44.77
C ALA A 436 34.16 71.01 44.91
N GLY A 437 33.89 69.74 45.23
CA GLY A 437 32.54 69.23 45.49
C GLY A 437 31.88 68.49 44.32
N PHE A 438 32.63 68.14 43.26
CA PHE A 438 32.11 67.28 42.20
C PHE A 438 32.04 65.82 42.68
N LYS A 439 30.94 65.16 42.36
CA LYS A 439 30.70 63.74 42.63
C LYS A 439 30.98 62.91 41.38
N LEU A 440 31.44 61.67 41.56
CA LEU A 440 31.51 60.71 40.46
C LEU A 440 30.14 60.08 40.26
N GLU A 441 29.50 60.38 39.14
CA GLU A 441 28.20 59.84 38.79
C GLU A 441 28.18 59.32 37.34
N LYS A 442 27.38 58.29 37.08
CA LYS A 442 27.16 57.78 35.73
C LYS A 442 25.93 58.46 35.12
N LEU A 443 26.17 59.52 34.36
CA LEU A 443 25.12 60.21 33.60
C LEU A 443 25.06 59.61 32.19
N ASP A 444 23.88 59.11 31.81
CA ASP A 444 23.65 58.44 30.51
C ASP A 444 24.59 57.24 30.26
N GLY A 445 24.97 56.53 31.33
CA GLY A 445 25.93 55.41 31.26
C GLY A 445 27.40 55.83 31.08
N VAL A 446 27.69 57.14 31.08
CA VAL A 446 29.04 57.67 30.95
C VAL A 446 29.53 58.17 32.32
N PRO A 447 30.69 57.71 32.82
CA PRO A 447 31.25 58.21 34.07
C PRO A 447 31.64 59.69 33.91
N CYS A 448 31.05 60.54 34.75
CA CYS A 448 31.26 61.98 34.75
C CYS A 448 31.58 62.47 36.17
N PHE A 449 32.39 63.52 36.28
CA PHE A 449 32.39 64.39 37.45
C PHE A 449 31.21 65.34 37.30
N PHE A 450 30.31 65.34 38.27
CA PHE A 450 29.10 66.14 38.27
C PHE A 450 28.99 66.97 39.55
N SER A 451 28.81 68.28 39.39
CA SER A 451 28.50 69.17 40.50
C SER A 451 26.98 69.33 40.59
N ALA A 452 26.36 68.64 41.54
CA ALA A 452 24.91 68.65 41.73
C ALA A 452 24.46 69.97 42.37
N GLU A 453 23.51 70.66 41.73
CA GLU A 453 22.88 71.84 42.30
C GLU A 453 22.05 71.46 43.53
N PRO A 454 22.24 72.14 44.66
CA PRO A 454 21.23 72.13 45.71
C PRO A 454 19.92 72.70 45.17
N HIS A 455 18.79 72.08 45.52
CA HIS A 455 17.50 72.51 45.03
C HIS A 455 17.14 73.87 45.64
N ILE A 456 17.21 74.93 44.83
CA ILE A 456 17.14 76.33 45.28
C ILE A 456 15.88 76.65 46.11
N GLU A 457 14.73 76.05 45.77
CA GLU A 457 13.47 76.30 46.47
C GLU A 457 13.43 75.68 47.87
N SER A 458 14.22 74.65 48.14
CA SER A 458 14.22 73.93 49.41
C SER A 458 15.41 74.26 50.30
N ASP A 459 16.55 74.66 49.72
CA ASP A 459 17.80 74.90 50.43
C ASP A 459 18.63 76.02 49.77
N MET A 460 18.22 77.27 50.03
CA MET A 460 18.89 78.46 49.49
C MET A 460 20.29 78.68 50.11
N ASP A 461 20.46 78.28 51.37
CA ASP A 461 21.74 78.36 52.07
C ASP A 461 22.73 77.37 51.43
N GLY A 462 22.31 76.12 51.22
CA GLY A 462 23.11 75.12 50.51
C GLY A 462 23.47 75.55 49.08
N TRP A 463 22.54 76.16 48.34
CA TRP A 463 22.83 76.71 47.00
C TRP A 463 23.89 77.81 47.06
N SER A 464 23.78 78.72 48.03
CA SER A 464 24.73 79.83 48.21
C SER A 464 26.11 79.32 48.61
N GLU A 465 26.20 78.35 49.52
CA GLU A 465 27.44 77.70 49.93
C GLU A 465 28.11 76.95 48.78
N TRP A 466 27.33 76.22 47.99
CA TRP A 466 27.80 75.54 46.78
C TRP A 466 28.39 76.55 45.78
N PHE A 467 27.64 77.60 45.45
CA PHE A 467 28.07 78.60 44.48
C PHE A 467 29.29 79.41 44.97
N ASP A 468 29.34 79.77 46.24
CA ASP A 468 30.48 80.45 46.83
C ASP A 468 31.72 79.55 46.91
N THR A 469 31.55 78.24 47.10
CA THR A 469 32.65 77.27 47.01
C THR A 469 33.25 77.24 45.61
N LEU A 470 32.42 77.30 44.56
CA LEU A 470 32.89 77.38 43.17
C LEU A 470 33.65 78.69 42.89
N LYS A 471 33.14 79.84 43.35
CA LYS A 471 33.84 81.12 43.23
C LYS A 471 35.19 81.13 43.96
N LYS A 472 35.22 80.61 45.19
CA LYS A 472 36.45 80.52 45.98
C LYS A 472 37.45 79.57 45.33
N THR A 473 36.98 78.47 44.75
CA THR A 473 37.80 77.54 43.95
C THR A 473 38.41 78.24 42.74
N LEU A 474 37.61 79.00 41.98
CA LEU A 474 38.11 79.80 40.86
C LEU A 474 39.18 80.80 41.29
N ALA A 475 38.95 81.53 42.39
CA ALA A 475 39.90 82.50 42.93
C ALA A 475 41.22 81.83 43.39
N VAL A 476 41.15 80.62 43.95
CA VAL A 476 42.36 79.84 44.27
C VAL A 476 43.13 79.46 43.00
N ILE A 477 42.44 79.01 41.95
CA ILE A 477 43.09 78.66 40.68
C ILE A 477 43.76 79.90 40.07
N GLU A 478 43.09 81.06 40.06
CA GLU A 478 43.68 82.33 39.62
C GLU A 478 44.94 82.68 40.43
N GLU A 479 44.87 82.63 41.76
CA GLU A 479 46.01 82.89 42.65
C GLU A 479 47.19 81.97 42.32
N GLU A 480 46.93 80.68 42.07
CA GLU A 480 47.95 79.69 41.78
C GLU A 480 48.53 79.83 40.37
N MET A 481 47.79 80.36 39.39
CA MET A 481 48.31 80.67 38.05
C MET A 481 49.34 81.81 38.06
N PHE A 482 49.21 82.77 38.99
CA PHE A 482 50.16 83.89 39.13
C PHE A 482 51.41 83.54 39.96
N LYS A 483 51.46 82.36 40.59
CA LYS A 483 52.62 81.81 41.32
C LYS A 483 53.49 80.92 40.45
#